data_AF-A0A9E2F0K6-F1
#
_entry.id   AF-A0A9E2F0K6-F1
#
_cell.length_a   1.000
_cell.length_b   1.000
_cell.length_c   1.000
_cell.angle_alpha   90.00
_cell.angle_beta   90.00
_cell.angle_gamma   90.00
#
_symmetry.space_group_name_H-M   'P 1'
#
loop_
_entity.id
_entity.type
_entity.pdbx_description
1 polymer ?
#
loop_
_entity_poly.entity_id
_entity_poly.type
_entity_poly.pdbx_seq_one_letter_code
_entity_poly.pdbx_strand_id
1 'polypeptide(L)'
;MGSPLGKTLLPNHYGILYHVKSDDFKFYDIRTLHKRCRNCHYILQDYGGKKSQMHQYGPLVSDVWTDIHRIRHKKRRDEHPCQLPIHLLERLLLMSSDEGDTVLDPFIGTGTTAIAAKKLGRKFIGIDIDTKYIEITTKKLEEIEPTVINGCYVSNFLDNIITIRNKDWDKIKDAFFVPKDPIELEKGEIYLLHKNGKRVKYRVPESSQRDLFSLCEEKE
;
A
#
# COMPACT_ATOMS: atom_id res chain seq x y z
N MET A 1 -5.55 8.44 -18.87
CA MET A 1 -4.73 9.66 -18.86
C MET A 1 -5.21 10.51 -20.01
N GLY A 2 -5.36 11.82 -19.85
CA GLY A 2 -5.75 12.68 -20.98
C GLY A 2 -4.62 12.75 -22.00
N SER A 3 -4.97 12.87 -23.28
CA SER A 3 -4.00 13.14 -24.35
C SER A 3 -3.16 14.38 -24.00
N PRO A 4 -1.86 14.42 -24.34
CA PRO A 4 -1.02 15.58 -24.04
C PRO A 4 -1.62 16.83 -24.70
N LEU A 5 -1.96 17.82 -23.86
CA LEU A 5 -2.44 19.13 -24.29
C LEU A 5 -1.21 20.04 -24.44
N GLY A 6 -0.53 20.00 -25.58
CA GLY A 6 0.58 20.90 -25.91
C GLY A 6 1.84 20.23 -26.45
N LYS A 7 2.92 21.02 -26.59
CA LYS A 7 4.24 20.58 -27.13
C LYS A 7 5.11 19.83 -26.11
N THR A 8 4.67 19.72 -24.86
CA THR A 8 5.45 19.14 -23.76
C THR A 8 4.67 18.03 -23.06
N LEU A 9 5.40 17.07 -22.49
CA LEU A 9 4.80 16.06 -21.62
C LEU A 9 4.22 16.75 -20.38
N LEU A 10 3.03 16.31 -19.96
CA LEU A 10 2.43 16.80 -18.73
C LEU A 10 3.22 16.26 -17.52
N PRO A 11 3.54 17.10 -16.51
CA PRO A 11 4.15 16.62 -15.29
C PRO A 11 3.21 15.62 -14.60
N ASN A 12 3.67 14.38 -14.44
CA ASN A 12 2.84 13.27 -13.96
C ASN A 12 3.55 12.43 -12.87
N HIS A 13 4.64 12.94 -12.30
CA HIS A 13 5.38 12.32 -11.21
C HIS A 13 5.70 13.34 -10.12
N TYR A 14 6.01 12.83 -8.93
CA TYR A 14 6.58 13.59 -7.83
C TYR A 14 7.89 12.93 -7.44
N GLY A 15 8.91 13.71 -7.12
CA GLY A 15 10.16 13.24 -6.54
C GLY A 15 10.09 13.30 -5.02
N ILE A 16 10.61 12.27 -4.36
CA ILE A 16 10.82 12.27 -2.90
C ILE A 16 12.31 12.11 -2.69
N LEU A 17 12.93 13.09 -2.04
CA LEU A 17 14.34 13.02 -1.68
C LEU A 17 14.45 12.36 -0.30
N TYR A 18 15.19 11.25 -0.23
CA TYR A 18 15.45 10.53 1.00
C TYR A 18 16.88 10.82 1.46
N HIS A 19 17.00 11.59 2.54
CA HIS A 19 18.29 11.96 3.12
C HIS A 19 18.49 11.28 4.47
N VAL A 20 19.73 10.88 4.74
CA VAL A 20 20.16 10.29 6.01
C VAL A 20 21.23 11.16 6.64
N LYS A 21 21.27 11.21 7.97
CA LYS A 21 22.23 12.04 8.72
C LYS A 21 23.63 11.42 8.77
N SER A 22 23.68 10.08 8.79
CA SER A 22 24.89 9.27 8.96
C SER A 22 24.70 7.92 8.29
N ASP A 23 25.80 7.17 8.14
CA ASP A 23 25.79 5.80 7.61
C ASP A 23 25.08 4.82 8.55
N ASP A 24 24.98 5.15 9.84
CA ASP A 24 24.09 4.47 10.78
C ASP A 24 22.69 5.08 10.69
N PHE A 25 21.79 4.40 9.98
CA PHE A 25 20.39 4.80 9.81
C PHE A 25 19.44 3.60 9.73
N LYS A 26 18.16 3.85 10.04
CA LYS A 26 17.10 2.84 9.95
C LYS A 26 16.54 2.79 8.53
N PHE A 27 16.64 1.62 7.91
CA PHE A 27 15.97 1.33 6.66
C PHE A 27 15.42 -0.10 6.65
N TYR A 28 14.15 -0.25 6.32
CA TYR A 28 13.48 -1.55 6.29
C TYR A 28 12.90 -1.81 4.91
N ASP A 29 13.22 -2.99 4.39
CA ASP A 29 12.55 -3.54 3.23
C ASP A 29 11.06 -3.68 3.49
N ILE A 30 10.26 -3.15 2.58
CA ILE A 30 8.80 -3.24 2.62
C ILE A 30 8.27 -4.00 1.42
N ARG A 31 7.11 -4.64 1.59
CA ARG A 31 6.39 -5.35 0.54
C ARG A 31 5.05 -4.72 0.28
N THR A 32 4.64 -4.76 -0.97
CA THR A 32 3.29 -4.39 -1.43
C THR A 32 2.62 -5.58 -2.08
N LEU A 33 1.29 -5.62 -2.05
CA LEU A 33 0.52 -6.66 -2.72
C LEU A 33 0.92 -6.83 -4.20
N HIS A 34 0.89 -8.07 -4.68
CA HIS A 34 1.06 -8.36 -6.11
C HIS A 34 0.06 -7.56 -6.94
N LYS A 35 0.58 -6.81 -7.93
CA LYS A 35 -0.27 -6.10 -8.89
C LYS A 35 -0.97 -7.12 -9.77
N ARG A 36 -2.29 -6.97 -9.93
CA ARG A 36 -3.13 -7.87 -10.73
C ARG A 36 -3.81 -7.14 -11.88
N CYS A 37 -4.04 -7.88 -12.96
CA CYS A 37 -4.88 -7.43 -14.05
C CYS A 37 -6.32 -7.26 -13.57
N ARG A 38 -6.95 -6.13 -13.89
CA ARG A 38 -8.33 -5.85 -13.47
C ARG A 38 -9.38 -6.73 -14.15
N ASN A 39 -9.03 -7.35 -15.29
CA ASN A 39 -9.95 -8.16 -16.08
C ASN A 39 -9.82 -9.65 -15.77
N CYS A 40 -8.59 -10.18 -15.80
CA CYS A 40 -8.34 -11.62 -15.62
C CYS A 40 -7.76 -11.99 -14.25
N HIS A 41 -7.51 -11.01 -13.36
CA HIS A 41 -6.97 -11.19 -12.00
C HIS A 41 -5.58 -11.83 -11.88
N TYR A 42 -4.93 -12.13 -13.00
CA TYR A 42 -3.56 -12.61 -13.03
C TYR A 42 -2.58 -11.56 -12.52
N ILE A 43 -1.53 -12.04 -11.84
CA ILE A 43 -0.39 -11.20 -11.44
C ILE A 43 0.30 -10.65 -12.69
N LEU A 44 0.51 -9.33 -12.70
CA LEU A 44 1.11 -8.60 -13.82
C LEU A 44 2.63 -8.73 -13.88
N GLN A 45 3.27 -9.03 -12.74
CA GLN A 45 4.71 -9.14 -12.67
C GLN A 45 5.17 -10.41 -13.38
N ASP A 46 5.96 -10.23 -14.44
CA ASP A 46 6.70 -11.33 -15.05
C ASP A 46 7.97 -11.57 -14.23
N TYR A 47 8.02 -12.69 -13.52
CA TYR A 47 9.18 -13.12 -12.73
C TYR A 47 10.23 -13.84 -13.59
N GLY A 48 10.17 -13.73 -14.93
CA GLY A 48 11.15 -14.31 -15.85
C GLY A 48 11.24 -15.83 -15.70
N GLY A 49 10.09 -16.50 -15.62
CA GLY A 49 9.99 -17.94 -15.37
C GLY A 49 10.22 -18.37 -13.91
N LYS A 50 10.58 -17.47 -13.00
CA LYS A 50 10.80 -17.76 -11.56
C LYS A 50 9.56 -17.49 -10.70
N LYS A 51 8.36 -17.61 -11.26
CA LYS A 51 7.12 -17.36 -10.51
C LYS A 51 6.96 -18.27 -9.30
N SER A 52 7.48 -19.50 -9.34
CA SER A 52 7.48 -20.40 -8.18
C SER A 52 8.25 -19.87 -6.96
N GLN A 53 9.17 -18.91 -7.16
CA GLN A 53 9.96 -18.28 -6.09
C GLN A 53 9.32 -16.99 -5.57
N MET A 54 8.12 -16.66 -6.04
CA MET A 54 7.47 -15.43 -5.64
C MET A 54 7.15 -15.43 -4.15
N HIS A 55 7.37 -14.29 -3.51
CA HIS A 55 6.97 -14.13 -2.12
C HIS A 55 5.44 -14.17 -2.03
N GLN A 56 4.93 -14.88 -1.01
CA GLN A 56 3.50 -15.06 -0.79
C GLN A 56 2.77 -13.72 -0.82
N TYR A 57 3.12 -12.76 0.04
CA TYR A 57 2.44 -11.46 0.11
C TYR A 57 2.58 -10.60 -1.16
N GLY A 58 3.78 -10.53 -1.75
CA GLY A 58 4.11 -9.50 -2.73
C GLY A 58 5.59 -9.19 -2.88
N PRO A 59 6.01 -8.53 -3.97
CA PRO A 59 7.41 -8.14 -4.18
C PRO A 59 7.87 -7.08 -3.18
N LEU A 60 9.19 -6.95 -3.07
CA LEU A 60 9.79 -5.77 -2.44
C LEU A 60 9.50 -4.52 -3.27
N VAL A 61 9.33 -3.39 -2.59
CA VAL A 61 9.05 -2.10 -3.23
C VAL A 61 10.34 -1.52 -3.85
N SER A 62 10.27 -1.04 -5.09
CA SER A 62 11.35 -0.29 -5.76
C SER A 62 11.33 1.19 -5.40
N ASP A 63 12.22 1.98 -5.97
CA ASP A 63 12.25 3.45 -5.87
C ASP A 63 11.18 4.17 -6.73
N VAL A 64 10.52 3.45 -7.66
CA VAL A 64 9.45 3.99 -8.52
C VAL A 64 8.09 3.46 -8.10
N TRP A 65 7.28 4.30 -7.46
CA TRP A 65 5.95 3.92 -6.96
C TRP A 65 4.84 4.31 -7.92
N THR A 66 4.16 3.32 -8.49
CA THR A 66 3.06 3.55 -9.46
C THR A 66 1.67 3.30 -8.88
N ASP A 67 1.59 2.82 -7.64
CA ASP A 67 0.36 2.42 -6.96
C ASP A 67 -0.20 3.51 -6.03
N ILE A 68 0.58 4.55 -5.77
CA ILE A 68 0.18 5.70 -4.96
C ILE A 68 -0.31 6.80 -5.89
N HIS A 69 -1.59 7.17 -5.74
CA HIS A 69 -2.22 8.18 -6.57
C HIS A 69 -2.72 9.36 -5.74
N ARG A 70 -2.66 10.56 -6.32
CA ARG A 70 -3.29 11.76 -5.73
C ARG A 70 -4.75 11.52 -5.37
N ILE A 71 -5.22 12.16 -4.30
CA ILE A 71 -6.61 12.03 -3.87
C ILE A 71 -7.53 12.79 -4.84
N ARG A 72 -8.25 12.06 -5.70
CA ARG A 72 -9.15 12.66 -6.70
C ARG A 72 -10.58 12.84 -6.20
N HIS A 73 -11.09 11.87 -5.45
CA HIS A 73 -12.49 11.84 -5.03
C HIS A 73 -12.73 12.82 -3.87
N LYS A 74 -13.74 13.69 -4.00
CA LYS A 74 -14.13 14.68 -2.97
C LYS A 74 -14.41 14.03 -1.61
N LYS A 75 -15.01 12.83 -1.58
CA LYS A 75 -15.30 12.08 -0.35
C LYS A 75 -14.07 11.78 0.52
N ARG A 76 -12.87 11.70 -0.06
CA ARG A 76 -11.63 11.39 0.66
C ARG A 76 -10.71 12.61 0.81
N ARG A 77 -11.10 13.76 0.23
CA ARG A 77 -10.38 15.01 0.39
C ARG A 77 -10.90 15.73 1.62
N ASP A 78 -9.98 16.30 2.37
CA ASP A 78 -10.29 17.30 3.38
C ASP A 78 -10.17 18.72 2.80
N GLU A 79 -10.15 19.72 3.68
CA GLU A 79 -10.06 21.14 3.33
C GLU A 79 -8.70 21.56 2.75
N HIS A 80 -7.64 20.76 2.93
CA HIS A 80 -6.32 21.11 2.43
C HIS A 80 -6.25 20.93 0.91
N PRO A 81 -5.86 21.96 0.14
CA PRO A 81 -5.86 21.91 -1.32
C PRO A 81 -4.87 20.88 -1.88
N CYS A 82 -3.77 20.66 -1.16
CA CYS A 82 -2.65 19.79 -1.55
C CYS A 82 -2.50 18.57 -0.63
N GLN A 83 -3.61 18.01 -0.14
CA GLN A 83 -3.57 16.83 0.75
C GLN A 83 -2.84 15.64 0.11
N LEU A 84 -1.82 15.11 0.81
CA LEU A 84 -1.10 13.91 0.40
C LEU A 84 -1.89 12.63 0.74
N PRO A 85 -1.77 11.55 -0.05
CA PRO A 85 -2.37 10.26 0.29
C PRO A 85 -1.73 9.66 1.55
N ILE A 86 -2.54 9.26 2.54
CA ILE A 86 -2.04 8.72 3.81
C ILE A 86 -1.06 7.54 3.66
N HIS A 87 -1.34 6.62 2.73
CA HIS A 87 -0.51 5.43 2.52
C HIS A 87 0.88 5.76 1.96
N LEU A 88 1.08 6.95 1.39
CA LEU A 88 2.42 7.46 1.06
C LEU A 88 3.25 7.64 2.33
N LEU A 89 2.68 8.32 3.32
CA LEU A 89 3.34 8.62 4.58
C LEU A 89 3.52 7.33 5.40
N GLU A 90 2.51 6.46 5.45
CA GLU A 90 2.64 5.16 6.12
C GLU A 90 3.78 4.32 5.53
N ARG A 91 3.91 4.31 4.19
CA ARG A 91 4.99 3.61 3.51
C ARG A 91 6.36 4.15 3.92
N LEU A 92 6.53 5.48 3.90
CA LEU A 92 7.78 6.14 4.29
C LEU A 92 8.14 5.84 5.75
N LEU A 93 7.18 5.89 6.67
CA LEU A 93 7.41 5.61 8.08
C LEU A 93 7.70 4.13 8.35
N LEU A 94 7.03 3.21 7.64
CA LEU A 94 7.36 1.79 7.72
C LEU A 94 8.80 1.51 7.25
N MET A 95 9.32 2.27 6.28
CA MET A 95 10.71 2.12 5.81
C MET A 95 11.73 2.71 6.77
N SER A 96 11.41 3.79 7.51
CA SER A 96 12.45 4.67 8.09
C SER A 96 12.38 4.93 9.60
N SER A 97 11.39 4.42 10.33
CA SER A 97 11.27 4.62 11.78
C SER A 97 10.66 3.41 12.48
N ASP A 98 10.96 3.16 13.75
CA ASP A 98 10.31 2.11 14.54
C ASP A 98 9.12 2.63 15.36
N GLU A 99 8.39 1.70 15.97
CA GLU A 99 7.42 2.04 17.01
C GLU A 99 8.08 2.90 18.10
N GLY A 100 7.35 3.91 18.59
CA GLY A 100 7.82 4.80 19.64
C GLY A 100 8.78 5.92 19.18
N ASP A 101 9.37 5.82 17.98
CA ASP A 101 10.16 6.90 17.38
C ASP A 101 9.30 8.15 17.16
N THR A 102 9.93 9.32 17.13
CA THR A 102 9.27 10.61 16.89
C THR A 102 9.42 11.06 15.45
N VAL A 103 8.29 11.37 14.80
CA VAL A 103 8.22 11.94 13.44
C VAL A 103 7.97 13.45 13.52
N LEU A 104 8.81 14.25 12.87
CA LEU A 104 8.62 15.70 12.76
C LEU A 104 8.06 16.05 11.38
N ASP A 105 6.99 16.85 11.36
CA ASP A 105 6.49 17.50 10.15
C ASP A 105 6.31 19.01 10.40
N PRO A 106 7.19 19.88 9.86
CA PRO A 106 7.10 21.32 10.07
C PRO A 106 6.05 22.01 9.19
N PHE A 107 5.40 21.28 8.27
CA PHE A 107 4.38 21.78 7.34
C PHE A 107 3.20 20.82 7.30
N ILE A 108 2.64 20.51 8.47
CA ILE A 108 1.81 19.32 8.63
C ILE A 108 0.45 19.40 7.92
N GLY A 109 -0.01 20.61 7.59
CA GLY A 109 -1.32 20.85 7.00
C GLY A 109 -2.42 20.20 7.83
N THR A 110 -3.33 19.48 7.18
CA THR A 110 -4.44 18.77 7.83
C THR A 110 -4.06 17.39 8.40
N GLY A 111 -2.78 17.17 8.72
CA GLY A 111 -2.40 16.13 9.68
C GLY A 111 -1.97 14.80 9.10
N THR A 112 -1.74 14.69 7.78
CA THR A 112 -1.52 13.38 7.13
C THR A 112 -0.34 12.61 7.76
N THR A 113 0.75 13.30 8.08
CA THR A 113 1.93 12.72 8.73
C THR A 113 1.65 12.28 10.17
N ALA A 114 0.95 13.10 10.96
CA ALA A 114 0.56 12.75 12.33
C ALA A 114 -0.38 11.54 12.36
N ILE A 115 -1.34 11.48 11.45
CA ILE A 115 -2.28 10.36 11.34
C ILE A 115 -1.51 9.08 10.99
N ALA A 116 -0.62 9.13 9.99
CA ALA A 116 0.21 7.98 9.63
C ALA A 116 1.10 7.53 10.79
N ALA A 117 1.73 8.48 11.51
CA ALA A 117 2.52 8.18 12.69
C ALA A 117 1.69 7.50 13.79
N LYS A 118 0.51 8.04 14.13
CA LYS A 118 -0.38 7.45 15.15
C LYS A 118 -0.83 6.04 14.76
N LYS A 119 -1.26 5.82 13.51
CA LYS A 119 -1.65 4.49 13.01
C LYS A 119 -0.51 3.48 13.11
N LEU A 120 0.72 3.95 12.95
CA LEU A 120 1.92 3.14 13.01
C LEU A 120 2.55 3.13 14.42
N GLY A 121 1.91 3.68 15.46
CA GLY A 121 2.47 3.65 16.82
C GLY A 121 3.75 4.47 16.99
N ARG A 122 3.97 5.48 16.14
CA ARG A 122 5.02 6.48 16.28
C ARG A 122 4.48 7.69 17.04
N LYS A 123 5.36 8.37 17.77
CA LYS A 123 5.10 9.72 18.27
C LYS A 123 5.24 10.71 17.11
N PHE A 124 4.65 11.89 17.25
CA PHE A 124 4.83 12.94 16.23
C PHE A 124 4.86 14.33 16.84
N ILE A 125 5.48 15.25 16.10
CA ILE A 125 5.44 16.69 16.31
C ILE A 125 5.03 17.30 14.98
N GLY A 126 3.90 18.02 14.98
CA GLY A 126 3.36 18.70 13.81
C GLY A 126 3.34 20.20 14.02
N ILE A 127 3.77 20.96 13.02
CA ILE A 127 3.74 22.42 13.03
C ILE A 127 3.02 22.88 11.77
N ASP A 128 2.12 23.84 11.93
CA ASP A 128 1.53 24.60 10.83
C ASP A 128 1.28 26.03 11.30
N ILE A 129 1.31 26.98 10.36
CA ILE A 129 0.99 28.38 10.65
C ILE A 129 -0.53 28.60 10.72
N ASP A 130 -1.31 27.79 10.01
CA ASP A 130 -2.76 27.89 10.00
C ASP A 130 -3.36 27.10 11.17
N THR A 131 -3.91 27.84 12.15
CA THR A 131 -4.55 27.24 13.32
C THR A 131 -5.74 26.36 12.96
N LYS A 132 -6.44 26.63 11.84
CA LYS A 132 -7.55 25.79 11.38
C LYS A 132 -7.08 24.41 10.95
N TYR A 133 -5.91 24.32 10.33
CA TYR A 133 -5.30 23.04 9.96
C TYR A 133 -4.91 22.23 11.19
N ILE A 134 -4.43 22.89 12.25
CA ILE A 134 -4.18 22.25 13.54
C ILE A 134 -5.47 21.75 14.20
N GLU A 135 -6.56 22.52 14.16
CA GLU A 135 -7.87 22.09 14.68
C GLU A 135 -8.41 20.86 13.92
N ILE A 136 -8.34 20.86 12.59
CA ILE A 136 -8.76 19.72 11.75
C ILE A 136 -7.90 18.49 12.07
N THR A 137 -6.59 18.67 12.18
CA THR A 137 -5.65 17.59 12.52
C THR A 137 -5.99 16.98 13.87
N THR A 138 -6.23 17.81 14.88
CA THR A 138 -6.56 17.38 16.25
C THR A 138 -7.84 16.54 16.27
N LYS A 139 -8.90 17.02 15.62
CA LYS A 139 -10.17 16.27 15.50
C LYS A 139 -9.98 14.91 14.84
N LYS A 140 -9.25 14.86 13.72
CA LYS A 140 -8.98 13.58 13.04
C LYS A 140 -8.21 12.62 13.93
N LEU A 141 -7.26 13.11 14.72
CA LEU A 141 -6.45 12.25 15.58
C LEU A 141 -7.28 11.57 16.67
N GLU A 142 -8.39 12.15 17.12
CA GLU A 142 -9.30 11.54 18.10
C GLU A 142 -9.93 10.24 17.60
N GLU A 143 -10.17 10.13 16.29
CA GLU A 143 -10.84 8.97 15.66
C GLU A 143 -9.87 7.87 15.20
N ILE A 144 -8.57 8.12 15.29
CA ILE A 144 -7.55 7.25 14.70
C ILE A 144 -7.01 6.26 15.71
N GLU A 145 -7.12 4.98 15.36
CA GLU A 145 -6.53 3.88 16.11
C GLU A 145 -5.30 3.28 15.41
N PRO A 146 -4.32 2.74 16.18
CA PRO A 146 -3.23 1.95 15.64
C PRO A 146 -3.69 0.80 14.73
N THR A 147 -3.00 0.61 13.61
CA THR A 147 -3.22 -0.50 12.67
C THR A 147 -2.16 -1.58 12.91
N VAL A 148 -2.54 -2.59 13.68
CA VAL A 148 -1.62 -3.63 14.17
C VAL A 148 -2.17 -5.03 13.88
N ILE A 149 -1.31 -5.94 13.44
CA ILE A 149 -1.59 -7.37 13.28
C ILE A 149 -0.51 -8.14 14.02
N ASN A 150 -0.90 -8.97 15.00
CA ASN A 150 0.03 -9.79 15.80
C ASN A 150 1.24 -9.00 16.35
N GLY A 151 1.01 -7.75 16.79
CA GLY A 151 2.05 -6.87 17.31
C GLY A 151 2.91 -6.16 16.24
N CYS A 152 2.65 -6.38 14.95
CA CYS A 152 3.34 -5.71 13.85
C CYS A 152 2.46 -4.61 13.25
N TYR A 153 3.03 -3.41 13.08
CA TYR A 153 2.35 -2.30 12.42
C TYR A 153 2.31 -2.47 10.91
N VAL A 154 1.15 -2.23 10.32
CA VAL A 154 0.91 -2.40 8.89
C VAL A 154 0.13 -1.22 8.31
N SER A 155 0.32 -0.93 7.03
CA SER A 155 -0.44 0.10 6.31
C SER A 155 -1.71 -0.51 5.70
N ASN A 156 -2.85 0.16 5.89
CA ASN A 156 -4.11 -0.25 5.31
C ASN A 156 -4.77 0.85 4.46
N PHE A 157 -5.48 0.43 3.42
CA PHE A 157 -6.27 1.30 2.56
C PHE A 157 -7.53 0.60 2.10
N LEU A 158 -8.69 1.22 2.31
CA LEU A 158 -10.02 0.65 1.98
C LEU A 158 -10.14 -0.79 2.49
N ASP A 159 -9.86 -0.99 3.78
CA ASP A 159 -9.95 -2.27 4.49
C ASP A 159 -8.96 -3.37 4.03
N ASN A 160 -8.01 -3.04 3.15
CA ASN A 160 -6.96 -3.95 2.71
C ASN A 160 -5.62 -3.55 3.34
N ILE A 161 -4.83 -4.53 3.78
CA ILE A 161 -3.42 -4.27 4.10
C ILE A 161 -2.65 -4.15 2.79
N ILE A 162 -2.01 -3.01 2.58
CA ILE A 162 -1.36 -2.66 1.32
C ILE A 162 0.17 -2.61 1.43
N THR A 163 0.72 -2.40 2.62
CA THR A 163 2.17 -2.36 2.83
C THR A 163 2.52 -2.96 4.18
N ILE A 164 3.50 -3.87 4.17
CA ILE A 164 4.06 -4.52 5.35
C ILE A 164 5.58 -4.39 5.30
N ARG A 165 6.25 -4.55 6.44
CA ARG A 165 7.71 -4.78 6.45
C ARG A 165 7.99 -6.23 6.09
N ASN A 166 9.04 -6.45 5.30
CA ASN A 166 9.50 -7.79 4.96
C ASN A 166 9.82 -8.61 6.22
N LYS A 167 10.53 -8.01 7.19
CA LYS A 167 10.92 -8.66 8.44
C LYS A 167 9.74 -9.12 9.32
N ASP A 168 8.55 -8.56 9.10
CA ASP A 168 7.37 -8.85 9.93
C ASP A 168 6.47 -9.95 9.33
N TRP A 169 6.77 -10.41 8.09
CA TRP A 169 5.90 -11.34 7.37
C TRP A 169 5.61 -12.63 8.15
N ASP A 170 6.62 -13.26 8.73
CA ASP A 170 6.44 -14.52 9.45
C ASP A 170 5.53 -14.42 10.67
N LYS A 171 5.43 -13.23 11.28
CA LYS A 171 4.56 -12.98 12.43
C LYS A 171 3.12 -12.74 12.03
N ILE A 172 2.89 -12.20 10.83
CA ILE A 172 1.56 -11.76 10.38
C ILE A 172 0.94 -12.67 9.34
N LYS A 173 1.69 -13.57 8.69
CA LYS A 173 1.20 -14.40 7.57
C LYS A 173 -0.06 -15.20 7.91
N ASP A 174 -0.18 -15.68 9.14
CA ASP A 174 -1.34 -16.47 9.59
C ASP A 174 -2.63 -15.64 9.72
N ALA A 175 -2.51 -14.30 9.71
CA ALA A 175 -3.66 -13.40 9.63
C ALA A 175 -4.21 -13.27 8.20
N PHE A 176 -3.54 -13.85 7.20
CA PHE A 176 -3.94 -13.79 5.80
C PHE A 176 -4.36 -15.16 5.29
N PHE A 177 -5.33 -15.16 4.38
CA PHE A 177 -5.53 -16.29 3.49
C PHE A 177 -4.47 -16.23 2.41
N VAL A 178 -3.60 -17.24 2.37
CA VAL A 178 -2.57 -17.40 1.35
C VAL A 178 -2.83 -18.71 0.61
N PRO A 179 -3.01 -18.69 -0.73
CA PRO A 179 -3.06 -19.92 -1.54
C PRO A 179 -1.84 -20.81 -1.27
N LYS A 180 -2.07 -22.12 -1.12
CA LYS A 180 -1.02 -23.07 -0.72
C LYS A 180 -0.04 -23.34 -1.86
N ASP A 181 -0.52 -23.34 -3.10
CA ASP A 181 0.31 -23.52 -4.29
C ASP A 181 0.75 -22.15 -4.85
N PRO A 182 2.07 -21.93 -5.09
CA PRO A 182 2.56 -20.74 -5.79
C PRO A 182 1.89 -20.49 -7.15
N ILE A 183 1.47 -21.52 -7.86
CA ILE A 183 0.75 -21.39 -9.13
C ILE A 183 -0.68 -20.86 -8.89
N GLU A 184 -1.33 -21.29 -7.81
CA GLU A 184 -2.63 -20.75 -7.43
C GLU A 184 -2.52 -19.27 -7.04
N LEU A 185 -1.39 -18.84 -6.47
CA LEU A 185 -1.14 -17.44 -6.17
C LEU A 185 -1.17 -16.56 -7.44
N GLU A 186 -0.94 -17.11 -8.64
CA GLU A 186 -1.08 -16.34 -9.88
C GLU A 186 -2.50 -15.79 -10.07
N LYS A 187 -3.54 -16.50 -9.62
CA LYS A 187 -4.95 -16.10 -9.74
C LYS A 187 -5.60 -15.73 -8.42
N GLY A 188 -5.21 -16.40 -7.34
CA GLY A 188 -5.81 -16.28 -6.01
C GLY A 188 -5.35 -15.03 -5.28
N GLU A 189 -6.30 -14.21 -4.83
CA GLU A 189 -6.01 -13.01 -4.04
C GLU A 189 -5.71 -13.36 -2.58
N ILE A 190 -4.82 -12.58 -1.98
CA ILE A 190 -4.51 -12.63 -0.55
C ILE A 190 -5.42 -11.61 0.13
N TYR A 191 -6.10 -12.03 1.19
CA TYR A 191 -6.96 -11.16 1.98
C TYR A 191 -6.84 -11.49 3.45
N LEU A 192 -7.17 -10.51 4.30
CA LEU A 192 -7.18 -10.69 5.75
C LEU A 192 -8.27 -11.67 6.19
N LEU A 193 -7.92 -12.58 7.08
CA LEU A 193 -8.83 -13.43 7.82
C LEU A 193 -9.37 -12.64 9.02
N HIS A 194 -10.60 -12.13 8.94
CA HIS A 194 -11.22 -11.47 10.10
C HIS A 194 -11.43 -12.48 11.25
N LYS A 195 -11.25 -12.03 12.51
CA LYS A 195 -11.48 -12.82 13.76
C LYS A 195 -12.84 -13.54 13.84
N ASN A 196 -13.84 -13.16 13.03
CA ASN A 196 -15.18 -13.75 13.01
C ASN A 196 -15.49 -14.64 11.79
N GLY A 197 -14.48 -15.11 11.04
CA GLY A 197 -14.69 -16.13 9.99
C GLY A 197 -15.61 -15.73 8.83
N LYS A 198 -16.01 -14.46 8.73
CA LYS A 198 -16.80 -13.94 7.60
C LYS A 198 -15.88 -13.25 6.60
N ARG A 199 -15.91 -13.78 5.37
CA ARG A 199 -15.27 -13.24 4.17
C ARG A 199 -15.71 -11.79 3.95
N VAL A 200 -14.77 -10.86 3.81
CA VAL A 200 -15.05 -9.61 3.09
C VAL A 200 -14.94 -9.94 1.60
N LYS A 201 -16.01 -9.69 0.85
CA LYS A 201 -16.23 -10.18 -0.52
C LYS A 201 -15.07 -9.83 -1.46
N TYR A 202 -14.42 -10.86 -1.99
CA TYR A 202 -14.11 -10.90 -3.42
C TYR A 202 -14.83 -12.10 -4.03
N ARG A 203 -15.72 -11.83 -4.98
CA ARG A 203 -16.35 -12.87 -5.81
C ARG A 203 -15.30 -13.31 -6.80
N VAL A 204 -14.90 -14.57 -6.76
CA VAL A 204 -14.47 -15.25 -7.99
C VAL A 204 -15.69 -15.17 -8.93
N PRO A 205 -15.56 -14.69 -10.18
CA PRO A 205 -16.60 -14.92 -11.16
C PRO A 205 -16.68 -16.44 -11.38
N GLU A 206 -17.65 -17.09 -10.73
CA GLU A 206 -18.15 -18.38 -11.18
C GLU A 206 -18.87 -18.15 -12.50
N SER A 207 -18.11 -18.19 -13.61
CA SER A 207 -18.53 -18.58 -14.97
C SER A 207 -17.60 -17.98 -16.02
N SER A 208 -16.56 -18.72 -16.40
CA SER A 208 -16.24 -18.99 -17.81
C SER A 208 -15.06 -19.97 -17.89
N GLN A 209 -15.28 -21.21 -17.45
CA GLN A 209 -14.71 -22.34 -18.21
C GLN A 209 -15.48 -22.38 -19.53
N ARG A 210 -14.91 -21.77 -20.58
CA ARG A 210 -15.08 -22.19 -21.97
C ARG A 210 -13.79 -21.87 -22.71
N ASP A 211 -13.08 -22.93 -23.04
CA ASP A 211 -12.23 -23.14 -24.21
C ASP A 211 -11.40 -21.95 -24.72
N LEU A 212 -10.12 -21.97 -24.37
CA LEU A 212 -9.10 -21.21 -25.10
C LEU A 212 -7.79 -22.01 -25.30
N PHE A 213 -7.92 -23.34 -25.40
CA PHE A 213 -6.86 -24.24 -25.84
C PHE A 213 -7.47 -25.33 -26.73
N SER A 214 -7.75 -25.00 -27.98
CA SER A 214 -8.09 -25.99 -29.02
C SER A 214 -7.72 -25.49 -30.42
N LEU A 215 -6.47 -25.05 -30.62
CA LEU A 215 -5.92 -24.81 -31.96
C LEU A 215 -4.41 -25.05 -31.91
N CYS A 216 -4.01 -26.32 -31.91
CA CYS A 216 -2.70 -26.80 -32.38
C CYS A 216 -2.70 -28.33 -32.31
N GLU A 217 -3.42 -29.00 -33.21
CA GLU A 217 -3.03 -30.35 -33.65
C GLU A 217 -3.18 -30.43 -35.17
N GLU A 218 -2.09 -30.85 -35.78
CA GLU A 218 -1.80 -30.93 -37.20
C GLU A 218 -2.65 -32.03 -37.86
N LYS A 219 -3.10 -31.79 -39.10
CA LYS A 219 -3.75 -32.81 -39.94
C LYS A 219 -2.67 -33.62 -40.65
N GLU A 220 -2.67 -34.94 -40.44
CA GLU A 220 -2.31 -35.91 -41.48
C GLU A 220 -3.42 -35.99 -42.54
#